data_AF-A0A537PCN8-F1
#
_entry.id   AF-A0A537PCN8-F1
#
_cell.length_a   1.000
_cell.length_b   1.000
_cell.length_c   1.000
_cell.angle_alpha   90.00
_cell.angle_beta   90.00
_cell.angle_gamma   90.00
#
_symmetry.space_group_name_H-M   'P 1'
#
loop_
_entity.id
_entity.type
_entity.pdbx_description
1 polymer ?
#
loop_
_entity_poly.entity_id
_entity_poly.type
_entity_poly.pdbx_seq_one_letter_code
_entity_poly.pdbx_strand_id
1 'polypeptide(L)'
;MDLTALLLSRIQFAFTISFHIIFPSFTIGLAAWLTVLDALHLWTGRPAYRQVFEFWLKIFGVAFGLGVVSGIVMAFQFGSNWSVLARMSGPIQGPLLSYETFTAFFLEASFFGIMLFGRPRVPPFFYLFSTAMVALGTTLSAFWIMANNSWMQVPVGYAIENGAFVPNDWFKIMFSPVLWVRFPHMLLASYVTGAFCVAATGAWYLLRGVFRAEAHVMLRMGLYLAAVLLLVQGFFGHLNGDYVHNYQPVKFAAIEGRWHDEQPAAEVL
;
A
#
# COMPACT_ATOMS: atom_id res chain seq x y z
N MET A 1 10.64 -33.36 -5.41
CA MET A 1 9.89 -32.48 -4.50
C MET A 1 8.44 -32.88 -4.61
N ASP A 2 7.87 -33.48 -3.56
CA ASP A 2 6.46 -33.88 -3.59
C ASP A 2 5.55 -32.65 -3.53
N LEU A 3 4.51 -32.63 -4.35
CA LEU A 3 3.48 -31.58 -4.37
C LEU A 3 2.57 -31.70 -3.15
N THR A 4 3.12 -31.38 -1.98
CA THR A 4 2.37 -31.35 -0.73
C THR A 4 1.32 -30.24 -0.74
N ALA A 5 0.23 -30.42 0.00
CA ALA A 5 -0.80 -29.38 0.19
C ALA A 5 -0.17 -28.08 0.70
N LEU A 6 0.80 -28.16 1.62
CA LEU A 6 1.53 -27.00 2.13
C LEU A 6 2.27 -26.23 1.02
N LEU A 7 2.96 -26.93 0.12
CA LEU A 7 3.67 -26.30 -0.99
C LEU A 7 2.69 -25.66 -1.97
N LEU A 8 1.61 -26.35 -2.33
CA LEU A 8 0.58 -25.84 -3.23
C LEU A 8 -0.11 -24.59 -2.64
N SER A 9 -0.43 -24.61 -1.34
CA SER A 9 -1.00 -23.44 -0.65
C SER A 9 -0.03 -22.25 -0.62
N ARG A 10 1.28 -22.47 -0.47
CA ARG A 10 2.30 -21.41 -0.57
C ARG A 10 2.37 -20.82 -1.97
N ILE A 11 2.40 -21.66 -3.01
CA ILE A 11 2.44 -21.20 -4.41
C ILE A 11 1.18 -20.41 -4.76
N GLN A 12 0.00 -20.93 -4.37
CA GLN A 12 -1.27 -20.25 -4.61
C GLN A 12 -1.32 -18.89 -3.91
N PHE A 13 -0.97 -18.84 -2.62
CA PHE A 13 -0.99 -17.58 -1.87
C PHE A 13 0.05 -16.59 -2.42
N ALA A 14 1.24 -17.06 -2.80
CA ALA A 14 2.27 -16.23 -3.43
C ALA A 14 1.78 -15.60 -4.74
N PHE A 15 1.09 -16.38 -5.60
CA PHE A 15 0.47 -15.84 -6.81
C PHE A 15 -0.59 -14.78 -6.49
N THR A 16 -1.51 -15.09 -5.57
CA THR A 16 -2.61 -14.19 -5.21
C THR A 16 -2.11 -12.88 -4.62
N ILE A 17 -1.17 -12.91 -3.67
CA ILE A 17 -0.64 -11.68 -3.05
C ILE A 17 0.22 -10.87 -4.01
N SER A 18 1.01 -11.52 -4.87
CA SER A 18 1.84 -10.83 -5.87
C SER A 18 0.99 -10.17 -6.95
N PHE A 19 -0.11 -10.82 -7.37
CA PHE A 19 -1.05 -10.20 -8.29
C PHE A 19 -1.81 -9.06 -7.61
N HIS A 20 -2.28 -9.26 -6.38
CA HIS A 20 -3.04 -8.26 -5.65
C HIS A 20 -2.23 -6.98 -5.45
N ILE A 21 -0.99 -7.06 -4.95
CA ILE A 21 -0.22 -5.88 -4.53
C ILE A 21 0.02 -4.86 -5.64
N ILE A 22 0.00 -5.28 -6.91
CA ILE A 22 0.12 -4.40 -8.08
C ILE A 22 -0.97 -3.32 -8.05
N PHE A 23 -2.19 -3.66 -7.63
CA PHE A 23 -3.31 -2.71 -7.66
C PHE A 23 -3.29 -1.73 -6.49
N PRO A 24 -3.27 -2.14 -5.20
CA PRO A 24 -3.23 -1.22 -4.07
C PRO A 24 -1.99 -0.32 -4.09
N SER A 25 -0.80 -0.84 -4.41
CA SER A 25 0.41 -0.01 -4.47
C SER A 25 0.28 1.13 -5.49
N PHE A 26 -0.39 0.86 -6.61
CA PHE A 26 -0.69 1.85 -7.62
C PHE A 26 -1.83 2.79 -7.21
N THR A 27 -2.95 2.28 -6.68
CA THR A 27 -4.12 3.11 -6.32
C THR A 27 -3.85 4.00 -5.11
N ILE A 28 -3.09 3.55 -4.11
CA ILE A 28 -2.71 4.38 -2.95
C ILE A 28 -1.97 5.65 -3.40
N GLY A 29 -0.96 5.51 -4.26
CA GLY A 29 -0.23 6.65 -4.82
C GLY A 29 -1.09 7.52 -5.73
N LEU A 30 -1.90 6.90 -6.57
CA LEU A 30 -2.73 7.62 -7.53
C LEU A 30 -3.87 8.38 -6.86
N ALA A 31 -4.49 7.85 -5.79
CA ALA A 31 -5.54 8.52 -5.04
C ALA A 31 -5.06 9.86 -4.48
N ALA A 32 -3.92 9.86 -3.78
CA ALA A 32 -3.32 11.08 -3.24
C ALA A 32 -2.99 12.09 -4.35
N TRP A 33 -2.46 11.63 -5.48
CA TRP A 33 -2.13 12.51 -6.60
C TRP A 33 -3.38 13.08 -7.29
N LEU A 34 -4.46 12.30 -7.42
CA LEU A 34 -5.75 12.79 -7.93
C LEU A 34 -6.34 13.88 -7.02
N THR A 35 -6.24 13.73 -5.70
CA THR A 35 -6.63 14.80 -4.75
C THR A 35 -5.83 16.08 -5.00
N VAL A 36 -4.52 15.97 -5.21
CA VAL A 36 -3.66 17.14 -5.49
C VAL A 36 -4.03 17.79 -6.82
N LEU A 37 -4.29 17.02 -7.88
CA LEU A 37 -4.73 17.57 -9.17
C LEU A 37 -6.05 18.32 -9.05
N ASP A 38 -7.02 17.78 -8.32
CA ASP A 38 -8.30 18.44 -8.13
C ASP A 38 -8.16 19.74 -7.33
N ALA A 39 -7.36 19.72 -6.25
CA ALA A 39 -7.04 20.91 -5.48
C ALA A 39 -6.35 22.00 -6.33
N LEU A 40 -5.35 21.61 -7.13
CA LEU A 40 -4.65 22.53 -8.05
C LEU A 40 -5.58 23.07 -9.13
N HIS A 41 -6.51 22.26 -9.63
CA HIS A 41 -7.51 22.72 -10.58
C HIS A 41 -8.42 23.77 -9.95
N LEU A 42 -8.94 23.52 -8.74
CA LEU A 42 -9.79 24.47 -8.04
C LEU A 42 -9.07 25.78 -7.70
N TRP A 43 -7.79 25.71 -7.34
CA TRP A 43 -7.02 26.89 -6.99
C TRP A 43 -6.57 27.70 -8.20
N THR A 44 -6.15 27.05 -9.29
CA THR A 44 -5.53 27.72 -10.44
C THR A 44 -6.47 27.92 -11.63
N GLY A 45 -7.60 27.21 -11.69
CA GLY A 45 -8.52 27.18 -12.83
C GLY A 45 -7.93 26.55 -14.11
N ARG A 46 -6.70 26.01 -14.08
CA ARG A 46 -6.05 25.50 -15.28
C ARG A 46 -6.72 24.21 -15.78
N PRO A 47 -7.10 24.12 -17.07
CA PRO A 47 -7.82 22.97 -17.60
C PRO A 47 -6.95 21.71 -17.71
N ALA A 48 -5.63 21.85 -17.80
CA ALA A 48 -4.71 20.72 -17.89
C ALA A 48 -4.80 19.79 -16.67
N TYR A 49 -4.91 20.34 -15.44
CA TYR A 49 -5.06 19.52 -14.23
C TYR A 49 -6.35 18.70 -14.25
N ARG A 50 -7.46 19.29 -14.70
CA ARG A 50 -8.73 18.60 -14.84
C ARG A 50 -8.67 17.50 -15.90
N GLN A 51 -8.09 17.77 -17.06
CA GLN A 51 -7.97 16.77 -18.12
C GLN A 51 -7.13 15.56 -17.67
N VAL A 52 -6.00 15.83 -17.00
CA VAL A 52 -5.16 14.78 -16.42
C VAL A 52 -5.93 14.00 -15.34
N PHE A 53 -6.65 14.69 -14.46
CA PHE A 53 -7.47 14.05 -13.43
C PHE A 53 -8.51 13.09 -14.05
N GLU A 54 -9.29 13.55 -15.03
CA GLU A 54 -10.35 12.74 -15.67
C GLU A 54 -9.79 11.54 -16.46
N PHE A 55 -8.59 11.68 -17.02
CA PHE A 55 -7.88 10.56 -17.67
C PHE A 55 -7.50 9.49 -16.65
N TRP A 56 -6.85 9.88 -15.55
CA TRP A 56 -6.40 8.94 -14.54
C TRP A 56 -7.50 8.39 -13.65
N LEU A 57 -8.62 9.11 -13.47
CA LEU A 57 -9.79 8.63 -12.73
C LEU A 57 -10.34 7.32 -13.32
N LYS A 58 -10.34 7.18 -14.65
CA LYS A 58 -10.81 5.96 -15.34
C LYS A 58 -9.87 4.79 -15.07
N ILE A 59 -8.55 5.03 -15.14
CA ILE A 59 -7.52 4.02 -14.89
C ILE A 59 -7.55 3.61 -13.41
N PHE A 60 -7.67 4.59 -12.52
CA PHE A 60 -7.85 4.38 -11.09
C PHE A 60 -9.04 3.46 -10.83
N GLY A 61 -10.19 3.72 -11.44
CA GLY A 61 -11.38 2.89 -11.20
C GLY A 61 -11.25 1.43 -11.64
N VAL A 62 -10.55 1.18 -12.76
CA VAL A 62 -10.27 -0.19 -13.22
C VAL A 62 -9.31 -0.89 -12.25
N ALA A 63 -8.20 -0.23 -11.90
CA ALA A 63 -7.22 -0.78 -10.96
C ALA A 63 -7.84 -1.02 -9.57
N PHE A 64 -8.65 -0.07 -9.10
CA PHE A 64 -9.38 -0.18 -7.84
C PHE A 64 -10.30 -1.40 -7.84
N GLY A 65 -11.13 -1.58 -8.88
CA GLY A 65 -12.00 -2.76 -9.00
C GLY A 65 -11.23 -4.08 -9.00
N LEU A 66 -10.10 -4.16 -9.71
CA LEU A 66 -9.23 -5.35 -9.70
C LEU A 66 -8.59 -5.57 -8.32
N GLY A 67 -8.22 -4.50 -7.62
CA GLY A 67 -7.77 -4.54 -6.23
C GLY A 67 -8.83 -5.14 -5.30
N VAL A 68 -10.08 -4.68 -5.38
CA VAL A 68 -11.20 -5.22 -4.58
C VAL A 68 -11.37 -6.73 -4.82
N VAL A 69 -11.48 -7.15 -6.08
CA VAL A 69 -11.73 -8.56 -6.42
C VAL A 69 -10.59 -9.45 -5.93
N SER A 70 -9.35 -9.07 -6.19
CA SER A 70 -8.18 -9.84 -5.75
C SER A 70 -8.01 -9.84 -4.22
N GLY A 71 -8.38 -8.76 -3.54
CA GLY A 71 -8.34 -8.65 -2.07
C GLY A 71 -9.36 -9.58 -1.39
N ILE A 72 -10.57 -9.66 -1.94
CA ILE A 72 -11.60 -10.61 -1.46
C ILE A 72 -11.08 -12.04 -1.54
N VAL A 73 -10.49 -12.43 -2.67
CA VAL A 73 -9.90 -13.77 -2.84
C VAL A 73 -8.81 -14.04 -1.79
N MET A 74 -7.94 -13.06 -1.53
CA MET A 74 -6.89 -13.19 -0.50
C MET A 74 -7.47 -13.34 0.91
N ALA A 75 -8.48 -12.56 1.27
CA ALA A 75 -9.13 -12.64 2.57
C ALA A 75 -9.68 -14.04 2.85
N PHE A 76 -10.34 -14.66 1.85
CA PHE A 76 -10.84 -16.02 1.98
C PHE A 76 -9.72 -17.08 2.05
N GLN A 77 -8.58 -16.86 1.39
CA GLN A 77 -7.45 -17.80 1.45
C GLN A 77 -6.86 -17.94 2.86
N PHE A 78 -6.88 -16.90 3.69
CA PHE A 78 -6.47 -17.02 5.10
C PHE A 78 -7.30 -18.06 5.84
N GLY A 79 -8.61 -18.13 5.59
CA GLY A 79 -9.49 -19.12 6.21
C GLY A 79 -9.40 -20.50 5.58
N SER A 80 -9.41 -20.58 4.24
CA SER A 80 -9.50 -21.87 3.53
C SER A 80 -8.21 -22.67 3.57
N ASN A 81 -7.06 -22.01 3.40
CA ASN A 81 -5.77 -22.69 3.21
C ASN A 81 -4.89 -22.63 4.46
N TRP A 82 -5.17 -21.71 5.38
CA TRP A 82 -4.35 -21.45 6.58
C TRP A 82 -5.17 -21.56 7.86
N SER A 83 -6.02 -22.58 7.97
CA SER A 83 -6.98 -22.75 9.08
C SER A 83 -6.34 -22.77 10.48
N VAL A 84 -5.16 -23.38 10.64
CA VAL A 84 -4.43 -23.38 11.92
C VAL A 84 -3.92 -21.99 12.26
N LEU A 85 -3.37 -21.26 11.28
CA LEU A 85 -2.96 -19.87 11.47
C LEU A 85 -4.17 -19.02 11.87
N ALA A 86 -5.26 -19.09 11.11
CA ALA A 86 -6.49 -18.35 11.39
C ALA A 86 -7.05 -18.65 12.80
N ARG A 87 -7.02 -19.90 13.25
CA ARG A 87 -7.44 -20.28 14.60
C ARG A 87 -6.51 -19.70 15.68
N MET A 88 -5.20 -19.81 15.47
CA MET A 88 -4.22 -19.38 16.47
C MET A 88 -4.12 -17.86 16.59
N SER A 89 -4.08 -17.13 15.48
CA SER A 89 -3.88 -15.67 15.49
C SER A 89 -5.17 -14.88 15.29
N GLY A 90 -6.30 -15.56 15.11
CA GLY A 90 -7.62 -14.96 14.89
C GLY A 90 -8.01 -13.87 15.90
N PRO A 91 -7.78 -14.03 17.22
CA PRO A 91 -8.13 -13.00 18.20
C PRO A 91 -7.42 -11.65 18.01
N ILE A 92 -6.30 -11.62 17.28
CA ILE A 92 -5.54 -10.40 16.97
C ILE A 92 -5.72 -9.99 15.50
N GLN A 93 -5.46 -10.90 14.57
CA GLN A 93 -5.53 -10.58 13.14
C GLN A 93 -6.96 -10.33 12.66
N GLY A 94 -7.95 -11.04 13.22
CA GLY A 94 -9.36 -10.89 12.88
C GLY A 94 -9.85 -9.45 13.09
N PRO A 95 -9.66 -8.86 14.30
CA PRO A 95 -9.96 -7.46 14.53
C PRO A 95 -9.21 -6.51 13.58
N LEU A 96 -7.89 -6.68 13.38
CA LEU A 96 -7.10 -5.80 12.50
C LEU A 96 -7.64 -5.78 11.06
N LEU A 97 -7.95 -6.94 10.49
CA LEU A 97 -8.53 -7.08 9.14
C LEU A 97 -9.99 -6.59 9.08
N SER A 98 -10.74 -6.74 10.18
CA SER A 98 -12.11 -6.21 10.27
C SER A 98 -12.11 -4.68 10.29
N TYR A 99 -11.20 -4.06 11.04
CA TYR A 99 -11.05 -2.61 11.08
C TYR A 99 -10.64 -2.02 9.74
N GLU A 100 -9.81 -2.71 8.96
CA GLU A 100 -9.56 -2.35 7.56
C GLU A 100 -10.88 -2.21 6.79
N THR A 101 -11.75 -3.20 6.88
CA THR A 101 -13.04 -3.19 6.18
C THR A 101 -13.94 -2.05 6.66
N PHE A 102 -14.08 -1.89 7.98
CA PHE A 102 -15.01 -0.92 8.56
C PHE A 102 -14.56 0.53 8.40
N THR A 103 -13.26 0.80 8.46
CA THR A 103 -12.74 2.18 8.49
C THR A 103 -12.18 2.64 7.15
N ALA A 104 -11.47 1.77 6.44
CA ALA A 104 -10.81 2.12 5.19
C ALA A 104 -11.70 1.79 3.99
N PHE A 105 -12.11 0.53 3.87
CA PHE A 105 -12.85 0.06 2.70
C PHE A 105 -14.21 0.74 2.56
N PHE A 106 -14.93 0.89 3.67
CA PHE A 106 -16.22 1.59 3.68
C PHE A 106 -16.09 3.07 3.31
N LEU A 107 -15.04 3.74 3.82
CA LEU A 107 -14.75 5.14 3.50
C LEU A 107 -14.44 5.30 2.01
N GLU A 108 -13.52 4.48 1.49
CA GLU A 108 -13.15 4.49 0.08
C GLU A 108 -14.34 4.18 -0.82
N ALA A 109 -15.07 3.09 -0.59
CA ALA A 109 -16.21 2.70 -1.43
C ALA A 109 -17.31 3.78 -1.46
N SER A 110 -17.57 4.43 -0.32
CA SER A 110 -18.58 5.49 -0.22
C SER A 110 -18.22 6.73 -1.02
N PHE A 111 -16.98 7.22 -0.88
CA PHE A 111 -16.55 8.45 -1.53
C PHE A 111 -16.07 8.24 -2.97
N PHE A 112 -15.63 7.03 -3.32
CA PHE A 112 -15.22 6.69 -4.67
C PHE A 112 -16.40 6.74 -5.66
N GLY A 113 -17.62 6.37 -5.24
CA GLY A 113 -18.82 6.56 -6.05
C GLY A 113 -19.08 8.04 -6.40
N ILE A 114 -18.85 8.94 -5.44
CA ILE A 114 -18.95 10.40 -5.66
C ILE A 114 -17.80 10.86 -6.57
N MET A 115 -16.60 10.32 -6.40
CA MET A 115 -15.46 10.65 -7.24
C MET A 115 -15.71 10.29 -8.71
N LEU A 116 -16.33 9.13 -8.99
CA LEU A 116 -16.67 8.70 -10.36
C LEU A 116 -17.82 9.48 -11.00
N PHE A 117 -18.89 9.74 -10.26
CA PHE A 117 -20.16 10.21 -10.86
C PHE A 117 -20.65 11.56 -10.32
N GLY A 118 -20.03 12.06 -9.26
CA GLY A 118 -20.48 13.21 -8.49
C GLY A 118 -20.05 14.55 -9.04
N ARG A 119 -19.09 14.62 -9.98
CA ARG A 119 -18.55 15.89 -10.50
C ARG A 119 -19.63 16.92 -10.91
N PRO A 120 -20.69 16.56 -11.66
CA PRO A 120 -21.76 17.50 -12.00
C PRO A 120 -22.88 17.58 -10.96
N ARG A 121 -22.82 16.79 -9.88
CA ARG A 121 -23.91 16.61 -8.90
C ARG A 121 -23.61 17.21 -7.53
N VAL A 122 -22.34 17.45 -7.20
CA VAL A 122 -21.93 17.99 -5.90
C VAL A 122 -21.14 19.29 -6.05
N PRO A 123 -21.13 20.16 -5.01
CA PRO A 123 -20.31 21.36 -5.02
C PRO A 123 -18.82 21.03 -5.18
N PRO A 124 -18.01 21.91 -5.80
CA PRO A 124 -16.59 21.66 -6.06
C PRO A 124 -15.79 21.31 -4.80
N PHE A 125 -16.07 21.96 -3.67
CA PHE A 125 -15.41 21.66 -2.40
C PHE A 125 -15.74 20.26 -1.87
N PHE A 126 -17.00 19.82 -2.00
CA PHE A 126 -17.42 18.48 -1.59
C PHE A 126 -16.85 17.39 -2.52
N TYR A 127 -16.65 17.72 -3.80
CA TYR A 127 -15.94 16.83 -4.71
C TYR A 127 -14.48 16.66 -4.28
N LEU A 128 -13.76 17.75 -4.00
CA LEU A 128 -12.39 17.68 -3.48
C LEU A 128 -12.33 16.89 -2.16
N PHE A 129 -13.25 17.16 -1.22
CA PHE A 129 -13.36 16.39 0.01
C PHE A 129 -13.52 14.88 -0.26
N SER A 130 -14.38 14.50 -1.21
CA SER A 130 -14.55 13.11 -1.62
C SER A 130 -13.24 12.49 -2.12
N THR A 131 -12.48 13.20 -2.97
CA THR A 131 -11.17 12.71 -3.43
C THR A 131 -10.18 12.54 -2.28
N ALA A 132 -10.19 13.45 -1.30
CA ALA A 132 -9.32 13.35 -0.12
C ALA A 132 -9.72 12.19 0.80
N MET A 133 -11.02 11.89 0.92
CA MET A 133 -11.51 10.73 1.69
C MET A 133 -11.13 9.40 1.02
N VAL A 134 -11.10 9.33 -0.31
CA VAL A 134 -10.57 8.15 -1.02
C VAL A 134 -9.06 7.99 -0.76
N ALA A 135 -8.27 9.06 -0.83
CA ALA A 135 -6.85 9.02 -0.49
C ALA A 135 -6.58 8.64 0.98
N LEU A 136 -7.42 9.12 1.91
CA LEU A 136 -7.36 8.74 3.32
C LEU A 136 -7.73 7.27 3.51
N GLY A 137 -8.81 6.80 2.87
CA GLY A 137 -9.26 5.41 2.92
C GLY A 137 -8.18 4.43 2.45
N THR A 138 -7.61 4.66 1.27
CA THR A 138 -6.49 3.85 0.75
C THR A 138 -5.29 3.83 1.69
N THR A 139 -4.95 4.97 2.30
CA THR A 139 -3.86 5.06 3.29
C THR A 139 -4.18 4.30 4.59
N LEU A 140 -5.42 4.37 5.07
CA LEU A 140 -5.88 3.61 6.25
C LEU A 140 -5.90 2.11 5.98
N SER A 141 -6.26 1.66 4.77
CA SER A 141 -6.19 0.25 4.39
C SER A 141 -4.74 -0.24 4.45
N ALA A 142 -3.82 0.53 3.86
CA ALA A 142 -2.38 0.24 3.95
C ALA A 142 -1.90 0.17 5.41
N PHE A 143 -2.41 1.04 6.29
CA PHE A 143 -2.08 1.00 7.72
C PHE A 143 -2.53 -0.31 8.39
N TRP A 144 -3.80 -0.70 8.25
CA TRP A 144 -4.33 -1.89 8.92
C TRP A 144 -3.69 -3.19 8.43
N ILE A 145 -3.49 -3.32 7.10
CA ILE A 145 -2.83 -4.50 6.55
C ILE A 145 -1.35 -4.57 6.98
N MET A 146 -0.69 -3.42 7.07
CA MET A 146 0.69 -3.35 7.58
C MET A 146 0.78 -3.57 9.08
N ALA A 147 -0.23 -3.19 9.87
CA ALA A 147 -0.33 -3.54 11.29
C ALA A 147 -0.41 -5.07 11.44
N ASN A 148 -1.27 -5.71 10.67
CA ASN A 148 -1.40 -7.17 10.63
C ASN A 148 -0.07 -7.84 10.21
N ASN A 149 0.52 -7.41 9.10
CA ASN A 149 1.77 -7.99 8.62
C ASN A 149 2.96 -7.72 9.55
N SER A 150 3.02 -6.56 10.20
CA SER A 150 4.08 -6.22 11.15
C SER A 150 4.00 -7.06 12.41
N TRP A 151 2.80 -7.29 12.91
CA TRP A 151 2.59 -8.22 14.01
C TRP A 151 2.99 -9.65 13.63
N MET A 152 2.71 -10.10 12.40
CA MET A 152 3.16 -11.42 11.92
C MET A 152 4.69 -11.56 11.87
N GLN A 153 5.43 -10.45 11.68
CA GLN A 153 6.90 -10.49 11.65
C GLN A 153 7.51 -10.46 13.05
N VAL A 154 7.00 -9.60 13.92
CA VAL A 154 7.49 -9.43 15.30
C VAL A 154 6.26 -9.35 16.22
N PRO A 155 5.73 -10.50 16.67
CA PRO A 155 4.54 -10.53 17.52
C PRO A 155 4.82 -9.88 18.88
N VAL A 156 3.98 -8.94 19.28
CA VAL A 156 4.04 -8.23 20.57
C VAL A 156 2.65 -8.07 21.16
N GLY A 157 2.55 -7.74 22.45
CA GLY A 157 1.28 -7.39 23.12
C GLY A 157 0.26 -8.53 23.16
N TYR A 158 0.71 -9.78 23.25
CA TYR A 158 -0.14 -10.96 23.31
C TYR A 158 0.22 -11.88 24.49
N ALA A 159 -0.75 -12.71 24.89
CA ALA A 159 -0.58 -13.90 25.72
C ALA A 159 -1.01 -15.14 24.92
N ILE A 160 -0.54 -16.33 25.34
CA ILE A 160 -0.98 -17.59 24.75
C ILE A 160 -2.01 -18.22 25.68
N GLU A 161 -3.25 -18.35 25.20
CA GLU A 161 -4.35 -18.96 25.92
C GLU A 161 -4.99 -20.03 25.04
N ASN A 162 -5.14 -21.25 25.56
CA ASN A 162 -5.74 -22.38 24.83
C ASN A 162 -5.13 -22.61 23.42
N GLY A 163 -3.82 -22.35 23.26
CA GLY A 163 -3.11 -22.49 21.99
C GLY A 163 -3.36 -21.37 20.97
N ALA A 164 -4.04 -20.29 21.36
CA ALA A 164 -4.25 -19.09 20.55
C ALA A 164 -3.52 -17.88 21.12
N PHE A 165 -3.13 -16.95 20.24
CA PHE A 165 -2.59 -15.64 20.57
C PHE A 165 -3.75 -14.70 20.91
N VAL A 166 -3.87 -14.32 22.17
CA VAL A 166 -4.89 -13.40 22.68
C VAL A 166 -4.24 -12.05 22.99
N PRO A 167 -4.82 -10.91 22.55
CA PRO A 167 -4.24 -9.60 22.82
C PRO A 167 -4.29 -9.31 24.33
N ASN A 168 -3.15 -8.98 24.93
CA ASN A 168 -3.09 -8.47 26.31
C ASN A 168 -2.81 -6.96 26.37
N ASP A 169 -2.24 -6.39 25.30
CA ASP A 169 -1.95 -4.96 25.19
C ASP A 169 -2.06 -4.51 23.72
N TRP A 170 -3.22 -3.95 23.39
CA TRP A 170 -3.49 -3.38 22.07
C TRP A 170 -2.64 -2.16 21.76
N PHE A 171 -2.26 -1.37 22.78
CA PHE A 171 -1.42 -0.20 22.58
C PHE A 171 -0.03 -0.65 22.10
N LYS A 172 0.54 -1.68 22.72
CA LYS A 172 1.82 -2.27 22.28
C LYS A 172 1.76 -2.87 20.89
N ILE A 173 0.62 -3.45 20.48
CA ILE A 173 0.41 -3.96 19.11
C ILE A 173 0.40 -2.79 18.11
N MET A 174 -0.45 -1.78 18.34
CA MET A 174 -0.66 -0.67 17.41
C MET A 174 0.46 0.36 17.38
N PHE A 175 1.23 0.48 18.47
CA PHE A 175 2.35 1.40 18.59
C PHE A 175 3.70 0.69 18.64
N SER A 176 3.79 -0.52 18.08
CA SER A 176 5.07 -1.21 17.95
C SER A 176 6.03 -0.42 17.03
N PRO A 177 7.31 -0.26 17.40
CA PRO A 177 8.27 0.45 16.56
C PRO A 177 8.42 -0.17 15.15
N VAL A 178 8.24 -1.49 15.05
CA VAL A 178 8.27 -2.25 13.78
C VAL A 178 7.18 -1.77 12.82
N LEU A 179 5.94 -1.60 13.31
CA LEU A 179 4.85 -1.07 12.48
C LEU A 179 5.17 0.34 11.98
N TRP A 180 5.62 1.21 12.87
CA TRP A 180 5.87 2.61 12.56
C TRP A 180 7.11 2.87 11.68
N VAL A 181 7.90 1.84 11.39
CA VAL A 181 8.92 1.88 10.32
C VAL A 181 8.44 1.21 9.04
N ARG A 182 7.77 0.05 9.15
CA ARG A 182 7.33 -0.71 7.97
C ARG A 182 6.15 -0.08 7.24
N PHE A 183 5.19 0.49 7.96
CA PHE A 183 4.03 1.16 7.35
C PHE A 183 4.45 2.37 6.50
N PRO A 184 5.24 3.34 7.01
CA PRO A 184 5.70 4.44 6.17
C PRO A 184 6.53 3.98 4.98
N HIS A 185 7.39 2.96 5.14
CA HIS A 185 8.16 2.39 4.02
C HIS A 185 7.26 1.86 2.89
N MET A 186 6.17 1.15 3.23
CA MET A 186 5.22 0.63 2.25
C MET A 186 4.38 1.76 1.60
N LEU A 187 3.97 2.75 2.40
CA LEU A 187 3.19 3.89 1.91
C LEU A 187 4.01 4.73 0.92
N LEU A 188 5.26 5.05 1.28
CA LEU A 188 6.19 5.78 0.44
C LEU A 188 6.52 5.00 -0.84
N ALA A 189 6.74 3.68 -0.77
CA ALA A 189 6.93 2.84 -1.96
C ALA A 189 5.72 2.91 -2.91
N SER A 190 4.50 2.94 -2.38
CA SER A 190 3.27 3.08 -3.17
C SER A 190 3.19 4.46 -3.85
N TYR A 191 3.56 5.52 -3.14
CA TYR A 191 3.62 6.87 -3.70
C TYR A 191 4.70 7.00 -4.79
N VAL A 192 5.87 6.40 -4.58
CA VAL A 192 6.94 6.33 -5.59
C VAL A 192 6.46 5.57 -6.83
N THR A 193 5.76 4.45 -6.64
CA THR A 193 5.15 3.67 -7.74
C THR A 193 4.20 4.54 -8.56
N GLY A 194 3.25 5.21 -7.91
CA GLY A 194 2.33 6.14 -8.56
C GLY A 194 3.06 7.27 -9.30
N ALA A 195 4.08 7.87 -8.67
CA ALA A 195 4.87 8.95 -9.26
C ALA A 195 5.57 8.53 -10.56
N PHE A 196 6.20 7.36 -10.58
CA PHE A 196 6.86 6.84 -11.77
C PHE A 196 5.87 6.40 -12.86
N CYS A 197 4.73 5.78 -12.51
CA CYS A 197 3.69 5.45 -13.49
C CYS A 197 3.15 6.71 -14.19
N VAL A 198 2.88 7.77 -13.42
CA VAL A 198 2.44 9.05 -13.94
C VAL A 198 3.52 9.71 -14.80
N ALA A 199 4.76 9.77 -14.31
CA ALA A 199 5.88 10.36 -15.04
C ALA A 199 6.15 9.62 -16.35
N ALA A 200 6.14 8.29 -16.35
CA ALA A 200 6.35 7.46 -17.54
C ALA A 200 5.27 7.73 -18.61
N THR A 201 4.00 7.86 -18.19
CA THR A 201 2.89 8.21 -19.09
C THR A 201 3.07 9.61 -19.68
N GLY A 202 3.48 10.58 -18.85
CA GLY A 202 3.82 11.93 -19.30
C GLY A 202 4.98 11.96 -20.31
N ALA A 203 6.07 11.24 -20.01
CA ALA A 203 7.21 11.10 -20.91
C ALA A 203 6.79 10.51 -22.26
N TRP A 204 5.96 9.46 -22.25
CA TRP A 204 5.46 8.82 -23.46
C TRP A 204 4.68 9.77 -24.37
N TYR A 205 3.77 10.57 -23.81
CA TYR A 205 3.01 11.55 -24.60
C TYR A 205 3.89 12.69 -25.12
N LEU A 206 4.88 13.14 -24.35
CA LEU A 206 5.86 14.14 -24.81
C LEU A 206 6.71 13.62 -25.97
N LEU A 207 7.20 12.38 -25.90
CA LEU A 207 7.95 11.73 -26.98
C LEU A 207 7.13 11.61 -28.28
N ARG A 208 5.81 11.43 -28.15
CA ARG A 208 4.87 11.43 -29.29
C ARG A 208 4.44 12.81 -29.75
N GLY A 209 4.82 13.88 -29.05
CA GLY A 209 4.51 15.25 -29.41
C GLY A 209 3.03 15.66 -29.27
N VAL A 210 2.21 14.88 -28.55
CA VAL A 210 0.77 15.11 -28.36
C VAL A 210 0.45 15.45 -26.90
N PHE A 211 -0.68 16.11 -26.64
CA PHE A 211 -1.14 16.49 -25.28
C PHE A 211 -0.06 17.16 -24.43
N ARG A 212 0.72 18.08 -25.03
CA ARG A 212 1.95 18.60 -24.43
C ARG A 212 1.76 19.22 -23.04
N ALA A 213 0.66 19.94 -22.82
CA ALA A 213 0.38 20.59 -21.55
C ALA A 213 0.14 19.55 -20.44
N GLU A 214 -0.74 18.58 -20.69
CA GLU A 214 -1.07 17.47 -19.79
C GLU A 214 0.15 16.59 -19.53
N ALA A 215 0.91 16.30 -20.58
CA ALA A 215 2.11 15.47 -20.52
C ALA A 215 3.23 16.14 -19.70
N HIS A 216 3.40 17.45 -19.81
CA HIS A 216 4.31 18.20 -18.95
C HIS A 216 3.88 18.22 -17.48
N VAL A 217 2.57 18.33 -17.20
CA VAL A 217 2.04 18.24 -15.83
C VAL A 217 2.40 16.88 -15.22
N MET A 218 2.08 15.78 -15.92
CA MET A 218 2.39 14.42 -15.49
C MET A 218 3.89 14.20 -15.25
N LEU A 219 4.72 14.56 -16.24
CA LEU A 219 6.17 14.33 -16.15
C LEU A 219 6.80 15.13 -15.01
N ARG A 220 6.50 16.44 -14.91
CA ARG A 220 7.11 17.31 -13.90
C ARG A 220 6.66 16.91 -12.50
N MET A 221 5.34 16.80 -12.26
CA MET A 221 4.83 16.46 -10.94
C MET A 221 5.34 15.08 -10.48
N GLY A 222 5.32 14.09 -11.37
CA GLY A 222 5.80 12.75 -11.06
C GLY A 222 7.30 12.72 -10.73
N LEU A 223 8.16 13.36 -11.52
CA LEU A 223 9.60 13.38 -11.25
C LEU A 223 9.97 14.18 -10.01
N TYR A 224 9.33 15.34 -9.77
CA TYR A 224 9.58 16.11 -8.53
C TYR A 224 9.16 15.32 -7.30
N LEU A 225 8.01 14.66 -7.35
CA LEU A 225 7.54 13.82 -6.26
C LEU A 225 8.50 12.64 -6.03
N ALA A 226 8.90 11.94 -7.10
CA ALA A 226 9.86 10.83 -7.00
C ALA A 226 11.21 11.28 -6.42
N ALA A 227 11.74 12.43 -6.85
CA ALA A 227 13.02 12.95 -6.37
C ALA A 227 13.01 13.19 -4.85
N VAL A 228 11.91 13.71 -4.30
CA VAL A 228 11.77 13.91 -2.85
C VAL A 228 11.52 12.57 -2.14
N LEU A 229 10.57 11.77 -2.64
CA LEU A 229 10.15 10.55 -1.96
C LEU A 229 11.22 9.47 -1.96
N LEU A 230 12.08 9.37 -2.97
CA LEU A 230 13.15 8.37 -3.01
C LEU A 230 14.16 8.57 -1.87
N LEU A 231 14.47 9.81 -1.50
CA LEU A 231 15.35 10.10 -0.36
C LEU A 231 14.73 9.62 0.95
N VAL A 232 13.44 9.93 1.14
CA VAL A 232 12.69 9.52 2.34
C VAL A 232 12.50 8.00 2.37
N GLN A 233 12.23 7.38 1.21
CA GLN A 233 12.13 5.93 1.04
C GLN A 233 13.45 5.24 1.42
N GLY A 234 14.58 5.80 1.00
CA GLY A 234 15.91 5.30 1.36
C GLY A 234 16.14 5.32 2.88
N PHE A 235 15.77 6.41 3.55
CA PHE A 235 15.85 6.50 5.01
C PHE A 235 14.99 5.44 5.73
N PHE A 236 13.72 5.31 5.35
CA PHE A 236 12.86 4.25 5.94
C PHE A 236 13.31 2.84 5.53
N GLY A 237 13.95 2.69 4.38
CA GLY A 237 14.58 1.44 3.94
C GLY A 237 15.73 1.04 4.85
N HIS A 238 16.62 1.97 5.17
CA HIS A 238 17.71 1.76 6.13
C HIS A 238 17.17 1.37 7.51
N LEU A 239 16.20 2.12 8.05
CA LEU A 239 15.57 1.76 9.32
C LEU A 239 14.96 0.36 9.30
N ASN A 240 14.28 -0.01 8.21
CA ASN A 240 13.71 -1.35 8.06
C ASN A 240 14.81 -2.43 8.03
N GLY A 241 15.96 -2.14 7.41
CA GLY A 241 17.16 -2.97 7.46
C GLY A 241 17.63 -3.22 8.90
N ASP A 242 17.75 -2.17 9.71
CA ASP A 242 18.14 -2.27 11.12
C ASP A 242 17.15 -3.13 11.93
N TYR A 243 15.85 -2.99 11.69
CA TYR A 243 14.85 -3.85 12.35
C TYR A 243 15.00 -5.31 11.95
N VAL A 244 15.20 -5.58 10.66
CA VAL A 244 15.40 -6.95 10.17
C VAL A 244 16.68 -7.54 10.76
N HIS A 245 17.77 -6.77 10.84
CA HIS A 245 19.00 -7.18 11.50
C HIS A 245 18.77 -7.55 12.98
N ASN A 246 18.11 -6.67 13.75
CA ASN A 246 17.96 -6.83 15.20
C ASN A 246 16.93 -7.90 15.60
N TYR A 247 15.81 -8.02 14.88
CA TYR A 247 14.71 -8.90 15.24
C TYR A 247 14.62 -10.18 14.39
N GLN A 248 15.23 -10.19 13.20
CA GLN A 248 15.15 -11.29 12.23
C GLN A 248 16.51 -11.55 11.55
N PRO A 249 17.60 -11.79 12.31
CA PRO A 249 18.96 -11.83 11.77
C PRO A 249 19.16 -12.88 10.67
N VAL A 250 18.41 -13.99 10.71
CA VAL A 250 18.43 -15.01 9.65
C VAL A 250 18.00 -14.43 8.29
N LYS A 251 17.04 -13.51 8.27
CA LYS A 251 16.62 -12.84 7.03
C LYS A 251 17.66 -11.85 6.56
N PHE A 252 18.24 -11.07 7.48
CA PHE A 252 19.28 -10.12 7.15
C PHE A 252 20.50 -10.83 6.55
N ALA A 253 20.97 -11.90 7.19
CA ALA A 253 22.05 -12.73 6.69
C ALA A 253 21.75 -13.32 5.30
N ALA A 254 20.51 -13.77 5.05
CA ALA A 254 20.11 -14.27 3.74
C ALA A 254 20.06 -13.18 2.66
N ILE A 255 19.65 -11.95 3.00
CA ILE A 255 19.66 -10.79 2.08
C ILE A 255 21.10 -10.42 1.72
N GLU A 256 21.99 -10.37 2.70
CA GLU A 256 23.41 -10.05 2.52
C GLU A 256 24.25 -11.24 2.01
N GLY A 257 23.65 -12.40 1.73
CA GLY A 257 24.38 -13.60 1.31
C GLY A 257 25.45 -14.07 2.30
N ARG A 258 25.27 -13.79 3.60
CA ARG A 258 26.24 -14.08 4.66
C ARG A 258 26.00 -15.46 5.27
N TRP A 259 27.04 -16.29 5.21
CA TRP A 259 27.05 -17.66 5.74
C TRP A 259 27.88 -17.82 7.02
N HIS A 260 28.75 -16.84 7.30
CA HIS A 260 29.66 -16.84 8.45
C HIS A 260 29.72 -15.43 9.07
N ASP A 261 30.00 -15.38 10.37
CA ASP A 261 30.19 -14.12 11.10
C ASP A 261 31.56 -13.49 10.75
N GLU A 262 31.60 -12.18 10.58
CA GLU A 262 32.80 -11.41 10.19
C GLU A 262 32.87 -10.06 10.93
N GLN A 263 34.10 -9.53 11.13
CA GLN A 263 34.36 -8.24 11.78
C GLN A 263 35.57 -7.51 11.13
N PRO A 264 35.41 -6.29 10.58
CA PRO A 264 34.14 -5.61 10.34
C PRO A 264 33.34 -6.35 9.26
N ALA A 265 32.03 -6.29 9.37
CA ALA A 265 31.14 -6.98 8.46
C ALA A 265 30.89 -6.11 7.21
N ALA A 266 31.18 -6.62 6.01
CA ALA A 266 30.98 -5.92 4.73
C ALA A 266 29.59 -6.19 4.14
N GLU A 267 28.85 -5.16 3.77
CA GLU A 267 27.58 -5.31 3.04
C GLU A 267 27.85 -5.70 1.59
N VAL A 268 26.96 -6.48 0.99
CA VAL A 268 27.07 -6.89 -0.44
C VAL A 268 26.51 -5.81 -1.39
N LEU A 269 25.85 -4.78 -0.83
CA LEU A 269 25.25 -3.64 -1.54
C LEU A 269 26.28 -2.67 -2.16
#